data_AF-A0A0Q9AMX5-F1
#
_entry.id   AF-A0A0Q9AMX5-F1
#
_cell.length_a   1.000
_cell.length_b   1.000
_cell.length_c   1.000
_cell.angle_alpha   90.00
_cell.angle_beta   90.00
_cell.angle_gamma   90.00
#
_symmetry.space_group_name_H-M   'P 1'
#
loop_
_entity.id
_entity.type
_entity.pdbx_description
1 polymer ?
#
loop_
_entity_poly.entity_id
_entity_poly.type
_entity_poly.pdbx_seq_one_letter_code
_entity_poly.pdbx_strand_id
1 'polypeptide(L)'
;MSRSLRTALSAALIALCCLLVPFGALAAWAAYGLTDTRSYVTTMAPLASDPDVRDAIADTVGDGVAREAGMNPLFLRDAFRSFTATRAYRTAWDAGNEAAHTAVMRALQDDRAGRDGRPVTVDLATVTTPLKQQLTVDHVPFAARIPIEHTQVALLPSDDLAALRKGYHVLDVAGFWLPLAAVVFGVAGIAVAACRRRAVTATALGTALGGAFLGLAVALGRRLTLDDLPDGAHRPAAGAVYDALTATLRTASWLLLALGLTVAAATWLSGPGSPLARFLRHRRHPEAPAATPAPTSPPEPTHVRA
;
A
#
# COMPACT_ATOMS: atom_id res chain seq x y z
N MET A 1 4.09 -18.53 -36.90
CA MET A 1 4.11 -17.16 -36.35
C MET A 1 5.50 -16.57 -36.54
N SER A 2 5.65 -15.45 -37.26
CA SER A 2 6.97 -14.87 -37.55
C SER A 2 7.65 -14.36 -36.28
N ARG A 3 8.99 -14.33 -36.26
CA ARG A 3 9.79 -13.88 -35.11
C ARG A 3 9.47 -12.43 -34.75
N SER A 4 9.16 -11.58 -35.72
CA SER A 4 8.71 -10.20 -35.51
C SER A 4 7.35 -10.14 -34.82
N LEU A 5 6.36 -10.94 -35.26
CA LEU A 5 5.02 -10.97 -34.67
C LEU A 5 5.04 -11.43 -33.21
N ARG A 6 5.84 -12.46 -32.88
CA ARG A 6 6.03 -12.90 -31.47
C ARG A 6 6.68 -11.82 -30.62
N THR A 7 7.60 -11.05 -31.20
CA THR A 7 8.32 -9.98 -30.47
C THR A 7 7.39 -8.80 -30.20
N ALA A 8 6.60 -8.40 -31.19
CA ALA A 8 5.59 -7.35 -31.03
C ALA A 8 4.50 -7.75 -30.02
N LEU A 9 3.98 -8.97 -30.10
CA LEU A 9 2.99 -9.48 -29.15
C LEU A 9 3.54 -9.55 -27.72
N SER A 10 4.76 -10.06 -27.54
CA SER A 10 5.42 -10.11 -26.24
C SER A 10 5.64 -8.71 -25.66
N ALA A 11 6.09 -7.75 -26.47
CA ALA A 11 6.25 -6.36 -26.04
C ALA A 11 4.92 -5.72 -25.61
N ALA A 12 3.85 -5.93 -26.38
CA ALA A 12 2.52 -5.43 -26.04
C ALA A 12 1.99 -6.03 -24.72
N LEU A 13 2.14 -7.34 -24.53
CA LEU A 13 1.72 -8.03 -23.29
C LEU A 13 2.52 -7.55 -22.07
N ILE A 14 3.83 -7.35 -22.22
CA ILE A 14 4.67 -6.82 -21.14
C ILE A 14 4.29 -5.39 -20.82
N ALA A 15 4.10 -4.53 -21.83
CA ALA A 15 3.67 -3.15 -21.62
C ALA A 15 2.32 -3.08 -20.88
N LEU A 16 1.37 -3.93 -21.28
CA LEU A 16 0.08 -4.05 -20.61
C LEU A 16 0.23 -4.51 -19.16
N CYS A 17 1.03 -5.54 -18.89
CA CYS A 17 1.38 -5.98 -17.54
C CYS A 17 1.95 -4.83 -16.70
N CYS A 18 2.93 -4.09 -17.24
CA CYS A 18 3.56 -2.95 -16.55
C CYS A 18 2.56 -1.84 -16.21
N LEU A 19 1.59 -1.59 -17.10
CA LEU A 19 0.52 -0.65 -16.86
C LEU A 19 -0.44 -1.16 -15.78
N LEU A 20 -0.81 -2.44 -15.81
CA LEU A 20 -1.78 -3.02 -14.87
C LEU A 20 -1.21 -3.19 -13.46
N VAL A 21 0.10 -3.35 -13.26
CA VAL A 21 0.70 -3.54 -11.92
C VAL A 21 0.30 -2.44 -10.92
N PRO A 22 0.52 -1.13 -11.18
CA PRO A 22 0.15 -0.09 -10.22
C PRO A 22 -1.36 0.00 -9.99
N PHE A 23 -2.17 -0.14 -11.04
CA PHE A 23 -3.63 -0.10 -10.91
C PHE A 23 -4.19 -1.33 -10.18
N GLY A 24 -3.64 -2.51 -10.43
CA GLY A 24 -4.01 -3.75 -9.75
C GLY A 24 -3.60 -3.71 -8.28
N ALA A 25 -2.40 -3.22 -7.97
CA ALA A 25 -1.97 -3.05 -6.57
C ALA A 25 -2.88 -2.06 -5.81
N LEU A 26 -3.24 -0.94 -6.43
CA LEU A 26 -4.16 0.05 -5.84
C LEU A 26 -5.57 -0.52 -5.68
N ALA A 27 -6.10 -1.21 -6.70
CA ALA A 27 -7.41 -1.84 -6.64
C ALA A 27 -7.46 -2.94 -5.56
N ALA A 28 -6.45 -3.81 -5.48
CA ALA A 28 -6.35 -4.83 -4.45
C ALA A 28 -6.22 -4.20 -3.05
N TRP A 29 -5.40 -3.16 -2.89
CA TRP A 29 -5.28 -2.45 -1.63
C TRP A 29 -6.62 -1.86 -1.18
N ALA A 30 -7.35 -1.21 -2.09
CA ALA A 30 -8.64 -0.65 -1.73
C ALA A 30 -9.69 -1.75 -1.47
N ALA A 31 -9.69 -2.84 -2.25
CA ALA A 31 -10.65 -3.95 -2.12
C ALA A 31 -10.35 -4.95 -0.99
N TYR A 32 -9.16 -4.96 -0.39
CA TYR A 32 -8.82 -5.85 0.73
C TYR A 32 -8.39 -5.09 1.98
N GLY A 33 -7.76 -3.94 1.83
CA GLY A 33 -7.28 -3.13 2.96
C GLY A 33 -8.35 -2.20 3.51
N LEU A 34 -9.11 -1.52 2.63
CA LEU A 34 -10.13 -0.57 3.06
C LEU A 34 -11.48 -1.24 3.35
N THR A 35 -11.86 -2.27 2.60
CA THR A 35 -13.20 -2.87 2.70
C THR A 35 -13.29 -3.90 3.83
N ASP A 36 -12.20 -4.61 4.14
CA ASP A 36 -12.17 -5.57 5.23
C ASP A 36 -12.14 -4.86 6.58
N THR A 37 -13.18 -5.07 7.39
CA THR A 37 -13.33 -4.39 8.68
C THR A 37 -12.17 -4.66 9.62
N ARG A 38 -11.64 -5.90 9.66
CA ARG A 38 -10.54 -6.22 10.59
C ARG A 38 -9.25 -5.55 10.18
N SER A 39 -8.92 -5.58 8.88
CA SER A 39 -7.76 -4.87 8.35
C SER A 39 -7.88 -3.37 8.60
N TYR A 40 -9.05 -2.79 8.33
CA TYR A 40 -9.31 -1.37 8.56
C TYR A 40 -9.12 -0.96 10.04
N VAL A 41 -9.75 -1.68 10.98
CA VAL A 41 -9.61 -1.40 12.42
C VAL A 41 -8.16 -1.57 12.87
N THR A 42 -7.45 -2.59 12.37
CA THR A 42 -6.02 -2.78 12.65
C THR A 42 -5.18 -1.60 12.16
N THR A 43 -5.49 -1.06 10.98
CA THR A 43 -4.83 0.12 10.42
C THR A 43 -5.12 1.39 11.23
N MET A 44 -6.33 1.52 11.79
CA MET A 44 -6.73 2.69 12.58
C MET A 44 -6.35 2.61 14.06
N ALA A 45 -6.10 1.41 14.61
CA ALA A 45 -5.79 1.23 16.03
C ALA A 45 -4.58 2.07 16.54
N PRO A 46 -3.48 2.24 15.79
CA PRO A 46 -2.36 3.08 16.22
C PRO A 46 -2.73 4.56 16.42
N LEU A 47 -3.73 5.06 15.68
CA LEU A 47 -4.17 6.46 15.76
C LEU A 47 -4.79 6.81 17.11
N ALA A 48 -5.30 5.82 17.85
CA ALA A 48 -5.72 6.03 19.24
C ALA A 48 -4.57 6.51 20.14
N SER A 49 -3.32 6.29 19.73
CA SER A 49 -2.13 6.71 20.46
C SER A 49 -1.42 7.91 19.86
N ASP A 50 -1.87 8.41 18.72
CA ASP A 50 -1.26 9.52 18.00
C ASP A 50 -1.59 10.86 18.71
N PRO A 51 -0.57 11.68 19.04
CA PRO A 51 -0.80 12.93 19.77
C PRO A 51 -1.61 13.94 18.95
N ASP A 52 -1.41 14.01 17.63
CA ASP A 52 -2.13 14.95 16.77
C ASP A 52 -3.62 14.58 16.68
N VAL A 53 -3.92 13.28 16.58
CA VAL A 53 -5.29 12.77 16.59
C VAL A 53 -5.96 13.00 17.94
N ARG A 54 -5.27 12.72 19.05
CA ARG A 54 -5.81 12.95 20.40
C ARG A 54 -6.12 14.41 20.67
N ASP A 55 -5.23 15.31 20.27
CA ASP A 55 -5.43 16.75 20.45
C ASP A 55 -6.59 17.25 19.60
N ALA A 56 -6.72 16.80 18.35
CA ALA A 56 -7.86 17.15 17.50
C ALA A 56 -9.21 16.68 18.08
N ILE A 57 -9.26 15.47 18.64
CA ILE A 57 -10.47 14.94 19.30
C ILE A 57 -10.76 15.71 20.59
N ALA A 58 -9.74 15.96 21.41
CA ALA A 58 -9.89 16.72 22.65
C ALA A 58 -10.40 18.14 22.39
N ASP A 59 -9.97 18.77 21.30
CA ASP A 59 -10.41 20.11 20.90
C ASP A 59 -11.86 20.09 20.42
N THR A 60 -12.19 19.16 19.52
CA THR A 60 -13.55 19.04 18.97
C THR A 60 -14.58 18.74 20.04
N VAL A 61 -14.29 17.78 20.93
CA VAL A 61 -15.20 17.39 22.00
C VAL A 61 -15.18 18.40 23.14
N GLY A 62 -14.01 18.93 23.49
CA GLY A 62 -13.84 19.94 24.52
C GLY A 62 -14.62 21.21 24.20
N ASP A 63 -14.54 21.71 22.96
CA ASP A 63 -15.28 22.90 22.51
C ASP A 63 -16.79 22.66 22.46
N GLY A 64 -17.22 21.46 22.09
CA GLY A 64 -18.64 21.07 22.11
C GLY A 64 -19.22 21.05 23.51
N VAL A 65 -18.55 20.33 24.42
CA VAL A 65 -19.00 20.17 25.81
C VAL A 65 -18.89 21.47 26.59
N ALA A 66 -17.85 22.28 26.38
CA ALA A 66 -17.72 23.57 27.05
C ALA A 66 -18.87 24.53 26.69
N ARG A 67 -19.31 24.54 25.43
CA ARG A 67 -20.45 25.33 24.96
C ARG A 67 -21.77 24.91 25.60
N GLU A 68 -21.97 23.62 25.81
CA GLU A 68 -23.24 23.07 26.28
C GLU A 68 -23.33 23.00 27.82
N ALA A 69 -22.23 22.66 28.49
CA ALA A 69 -22.18 22.49 29.94
C ALA A 69 -21.70 23.72 30.71
N GLY A 70 -21.23 24.78 30.02
CA GLY A 70 -20.70 26.00 30.65
C GLY A 70 -19.42 25.78 31.48
N MET A 71 -18.70 24.68 31.25
CA MET A 71 -17.45 24.35 31.94
C MET A 71 -16.23 25.02 31.29
N ASN A 72 -15.15 25.17 32.07
CA ASN A 72 -13.90 25.72 31.55
C ASN A 72 -13.29 24.77 30.48
N PRO A 73 -13.04 25.25 29.24
CA PRO A 73 -12.50 24.43 28.15
C PRO A 73 -11.17 23.76 28.50
N LEU A 74 -10.31 24.43 29.28
CA LEU A 74 -9.00 23.89 29.67
C LEU A 74 -9.12 22.65 30.55
N PHE A 75 -10.04 22.67 31.51
CA PHE A 75 -10.27 21.54 32.41
C PHE A 75 -10.81 20.33 31.64
N LEU A 76 -11.76 20.55 30.73
CA LEU A 76 -12.29 19.50 29.86
C LEU A 76 -11.18 18.89 29.00
N ARG A 77 -10.33 19.72 28.39
CA ARG A 77 -9.20 19.28 27.56
C ARG A 77 -8.24 18.37 28.32
N ASP A 78 -7.88 18.73 29.56
CA ASP A 78 -6.98 17.92 30.40
C ASP A 78 -7.62 16.59 30.82
N ALA A 79 -8.91 16.60 31.17
CA ALA A 79 -9.66 15.39 31.48
C ALA A 79 -9.75 14.45 30.27
N PHE A 80 -10.00 14.99 29.07
CA PHE A 80 -10.03 14.22 27.82
C PHE A 80 -8.65 13.66 27.48
N ARG A 81 -7.58 14.45 27.60
CA ARG A 81 -6.21 13.95 27.42
C ARG A 81 -5.90 12.79 28.37
N SER A 82 -6.26 12.89 29.64
CA SER A 82 -6.11 11.81 30.60
C SER A 82 -6.90 10.55 30.20
N PHE A 83 -8.14 10.72 29.75
CA PHE A 83 -8.97 9.61 29.27
C PHE A 83 -8.39 8.93 28.03
N THR A 84 -7.87 9.69 27.06
CA THR A 84 -7.30 9.14 25.81
C THR A 84 -6.05 8.27 26.03
N ALA A 85 -5.41 8.37 27.20
CA ALA A 85 -4.30 7.51 27.59
C ALA A 85 -4.76 6.13 28.13
N THR A 86 -6.05 5.92 28.37
CA THR A 86 -6.58 4.70 29.01
C THR A 86 -6.76 3.53 28.03
N ARG A 87 -6.95 2.32 28.59
CA ARG A 87 -7.37 1.15 27.79
C ARG A 87 -8.83 1.26 27.35
N ALA A 88 -9.68 1.81 28.22
CA ALA A 88 -11.09 2.07 27.93
C ALA A 88 -11.27 2.92 26.66
N TYR A 89 -10.45 3.96 26.49
CA TYR A 89 -10.43 4.75 25.26
C TYR A 89 -10.06 3.91 24.03
N ARG A 90 -9.01 3.09 24.10
CA ARG A 90 -8.60 2.21 22.99
C ARG A 90 -9.70 1.22 22.61
N THR A 91 -10.37 0.61 23.59
CA THR A 91 -11.52 -0.27 23.33
C THR A 91 -12.68 0.47 22.67
N ALA A 92 -13.00 1.68 23.13
CA ALA A 92 -14.05 2.50 22.52
C ALA A 92 -13.66 2.96 21.10
N TRP A 93 -12.38 3.29 20.88
CA TRP A 93 -11.84 3.65 19.57
C TRP A 93 -11.99 2.50 18.58
N ASP A 94 -11.57 1.29 18.95
CA ASP A 94 -11.65 0.12 18.08
C ASP A 94 -13.11 -0.24 17.79
N ALA A 95 -13.97 -0.27 18.81
CA ALA A 95 -15.39 -0.54 18.65
C ALA A 95 -16.11 0.53 17.80
N GLY A 96 -15.74 1.80 17.97
CA GLY A 96 -16.26 2.92 17.18
C GLY A 96 -15.89 2.81 15.71
N ASN A 97 -14.62 2.56 15.41
CA ASN A 97 -14.14 2.35 14.05
C ASN A 97 -14.78 1.11 13.41
N GLU A 98 -14.91 0.02 14.16
CA GLU A 98 -15.58 -1.21 13.69
C GLU A 98 -17.06 -0.95 13.36
N ALA A 99 -17.78 -0.27 14.25
CA ALA A 99 -19.19 0.03 14.06
C ALA A 99 -19.43 0.95 12.86
N ALA A 100 -18.65 2.04 12.76
CA ALA A 100 -18.71 2.98 11.65
C ALA A 100 -18.42 2.30 10.32
N HIS A 101 -17.31 1.58 10.25
CA HIS A 101 -16.90 0.90 9.02
C HIS A 101 -17.91 -0.17 8.59
N THR A 102 -18.38 -0.98 9.54
CA THR A 102 -19.36 -2.03 9.24
C THR A 102 -20.69 -1.45 8.74
N ALA A 103 -21.16 -0.34 9.30
CA ALA A 103 -22.37 0.30 8.82
C ALA A 103 -22.23 0.83 7.38
N VAL A 104 -21.10 1.47 7.07
CA VAL A 104 -20.79 1.91 5.71
C VAL A 104 -20.71 0.73 4.75
N MET A 105 -19.96 -0.33 5.11
CA MET A 105 -19.81 -1.51 4.26
C MET A 105 -21.13 -2.24 4.01
N ARG A 106 -22.00 -2.37 5.02
CA ARG A 106 -23.35 -2.93 4.85
C ARG A 106 -24.18 -2.08 3.88
N ALA A 107 -24.10 -0.75 3.99
CA ALA A 107 -24.83 0.14 3.11
C ALA A 107 -24.34 0.11 1.66
N LEU A 108 -23.03 -0.15 1.44
CA LEU A 108 -22.44 -0.32 0.11
C LEU A 108 -22.77 -1.69 -0.50
N GLN A 109 -22.79 -2.75 0.31
CA GLN A 109 -23.07 -4.13 -0.15
C GLN A 109 -24.56 -4.41 -0.35
N ASP A 110 -25.44 -3.78 0.43
CA ASP A 110 -26.88 -4.03 0.34
C ASP A 110 -27.53 -3.15 -0.75
N ASP A 111 -27.74 -3.74 -1.92
CA ASP A 111 -28.46 -3.10 -3.02
C ASP A 111 -29.89 -2.68 -2.64
N ARG A 112 -30.51 -3.29 -1.62
CA ARG A 112 -31.86 -2.96 -1.16
C ARG A 112 -31.92 -1.73 -0.26
N ALA A 113 -30.89 -1.51 0.57
CA ALA A 113 -30.84 -0.42 1.55
C ALA A 113 -30.93 0.99 0.93
N GLY A 114 -30.56 1.14 -0.35
CA GLY A 114 -30.61 2.41 -1.08
C GLY A 114 -31.95 2.74 -1.75
N ARG A 115 -32.89 1.78 -1.83
CA ARG A 115 -34.22 2.04 -2.44
C ARG A 115 -35.09 2.93 -1.56
N ASP A 116 -34.83 2.93 -0.26
CA ASP A 116 -35.65 3.64 0.72
C ASP A 116 -35.12 5.06 1.03
N GLY A 117 -33.98 5.46 0.46
CA GLY A 117 -33.36 6.77 0.72
C GLY A 117 -32.94 7.00 2.18
N ARG A 118 -32.82 5.94 2.98
CA ARG A 118 -32.50 6.07 4.42
C ARG A 118 -31.01 6.33 4.62
N PRO A 119 -30.65 7.27 5.52
CA PRO A 119 -29.25 7.55 5.84
C PRO A 119 -28.60 6.34 6.51
N VAL A 120 -27.28 6.20 6.34
CA VAL A 120 -26.51 5.16 7.02
C VAL A 120 -26.32 5.57 8.46
N THR A 121 -26.98 4.86 9.38
CA THR A 121 -26.91 5.16 10.81
C THR A 121 -26.08 4.14 11.58
N VAL A 122 -25.33 4.61 12.56
CA VAL A 122 -24.71 3.76 13.58
C VAL A 122 -25.38 3.97 14.92
N ASP A 123 -25.64 2.86 15.60
CA ASP A 123 -26.13 2.84 16.96
C ASP A 123 -24.98 3.06 17.95
N LEU A 124 -25.07 4.13 18.75
CA LEU A 124 -24.13 4.45 19.82
C LEU A 124 -24.01 3.33 20.87
N ALA A 125 -25.03 2.49 21.03
CA ALA A 125 -24.98 1.32 21.90
C ALA A 125 -23.81 0.37 21.55
N THR A 126 -23.42 0.32 20.27
CA THR A 126 -22.33 -0.53 19.76
C THR A 126 -20.97 -0.14 20.34
N VAL A 127 -20.76 1.15 20.64
CA VAL A 127 -19.51 1.68 21.17
C VAL A 127 -19.55 1.77 22.70
N THR A 128 -20.70 2.16 23.25
CA THR A 128 -20.88 2.34 24.69
C THR A 128 -20.95 1.02 25.45
N THR A 129 -21.41 -0.07 24.83
CA THR A 129 -21.49 -1.39 25.48
C THR A 129 -20.10 -1.96 25.80
N PRO A 130 -19.15 -2.09 24.85
CA PRO A 130 -17.79 -2.55 25.15
C PRO A 130 -17.07 -1.62 26.14
N LEU A 131 -17.28 -0.31 26.01
CA LEU A 131 -16.70 0.68 26.93
C LEU A 131 -17.19 0.48 28.37
N LYS A 132 -18.50 0.30 28.57
CA LYS A 132 -19.08 0.05 29.90
C LYS A 132 -18.53 -1.24 30.53
N GLN A 133 -18.40 -2.29 29.73
CA GLN A 133 -17.81 -3.56 30.19
C GLN A 133 -16.37 -3.36 30.65
N GLN A 134 -15.55 -2.67 29.84
CA GLN A 134 -14.15 -2.40 30.17
C GLN A 134 -13.99 -1.54 31.42
N LEU A 135 -14.79 -0.48 31.57
CA LEU A 135 -14.77 0.39 32.76
C LEU A 135 -15.22 -0.33 34.04
N THR A 136 -16.12 -1.32 33.90
CA THR A 136 -16.53 -2.18 35.02
C THR A 136 -15.40 -3.11 35.44
N VAL A 137 -14.70 -3.71 34.47
CA VAL A 137 -13.50 -4.55 34.71
C VAL A 137 -12.39 -3.73 35.38
N ASP A 138 -12.18 -2.49 34.96
CA ASP A 138 -11.18 -1.57 35.51
C ASP A 138 -11.61 -0.94 36.86
N HIS A 139 -12.76 -1.36 37.42
CA HIS A 139 -13.30 -0.95 38.73
C HIS A 139 -13.51 0.55 38.87
N VAL A 140 -13.79 1.22 37.76
CA VAL A 140 -14.12 2.65 37.78
C VAL A 140 -15.46 2.79 38.52
N PRO A 141 -15.53 3.61 39.60
CA PRO A 141 -16.81 3.92 40.22
C PRO A 141 -17.74 4.49 39.14
N PHE A 142 -19.07 4.53 39.33
CA PHE A 142 -20.04 5.06 38.33
C PHE A 142 -20.15 4.34 36.95
N ALA A 143 -19.28 3.39 36.57
CA ALA A 143 -19.41 2.65 35.29
C ALA A 143 -20.77 1.97 35.10
N ALA A 144 -21.34 1.41 36.18
CA ALA A 144 -22.65 0.78 36.17
C ALA A 144 -23.81 1.75 35.83
N ARG A 145 -23.63 3.05 36.10
CA ARG A 145 -24.65 4.10 35.94
C ARG A 145 -24.67 4.74 34.55
N ILE A 146 -23.72 4.41 33.68
CA ILE A 146 -23.72 4.89 32.30
C ILE A 146 -24.90 4.24 31.55
N PRO A 147 -25.89 5.03 31.07
CA PRO A 147 -27.01 4.51 30.29
C PRO A 147 -26.53 4.10 28.89
N ILE A 148 -27.07 2.99 28.38
CA ILE A 148 -26.84 2.55 27.00
C ILE A 148 -28.04 3.02 26.19
N GLU A 149 -27.89 4.17 25.53
CA GLU A 149 -28.92 4.73 24.67
C GLU A 149 -28.73 4.22 23.23
N HIS A 150 -29.83 3.79 22.61
CA HIS A 150 -29.83 3.30 21.23
C HIS A 150 -30.02 4.48 20.26
N THR A 151 -29.10 5.43 20.34
CA THR A 151 -29.17 6.66 19.55
C THR A 151 -28.54 6.39 18.18
N GLN A 152 -29.32 6.60 17.13
CA GLN A 152 -28.87 6.43 15.75
C GLN A 152 -28.25 7.72 15.24
N VAL A 153 -26.95 7.69 14.93
CA VAL A 153 -26.24 8.82 14.32
C VAL A 153 -26.03 8.55 12.84
N ALA A 154 -26.49 9.47 12.00
CA ALA A 154 -26.28 9.42 10.56
C ALA A 154 -24.81 9.72 10.23
N LEU A 155 -24.12 8.76 9.61
CA LEU A 155 -22.72 8.87 9.19
C LEU A 155 -22.56 9.29 7.73
N LEU A 156 -23.48 8.85 6.87
CA LEU A 156 -23.39 9.09 5.42
C LEU A 156 -24.72 9.63 4.88
N PRO A 157 -24.71 10.81 4.21
CA PRO A 157 -25.85 11.32 3.48
C PRO A 157 -26.30 10.33 2.39
N SER A 158 -27.60 10.33 2.06
CA SER A 158 -28.16 9.45 1.04
C SER A 158 -27.65 9.74 -0.38
N ASP A 159 -27.30 11.00 -0.66
CA ASP A 159 -27.05 11.50 -2.02
C ASP A 159 -25.73 10.98 -2.61
N ASP A 160 -24.71 10.80 -1.77
CA ASP A 160 -23.39 10.29 -2.18
C ASP A 160 -23.35 8.75 -2.26
N LEU A 161 -24.33 8.09 -1.65
CA LEU A 161 -24.35 6.64 -1.46
C LEU A 161 -24.46 5.88 -2.79
N ALA A 162 -25.20 6.42 -3.76
CA ALA A 162 -25.32 5.82 -5.08
C ALA A 162 -23.99 5.82 -5.85
N ALA A 163 -23.25 6.93 -5.80
CA ALA A 163 -21.94 7.06 -6.43
C ALA A 163 -20.91 6.14 -5.76
N LEU A 164 -20.88 6.11 -4.43
CA LEU A 164 -20.00 5.26 -3.64
C LEU A 164 -20.27 3.77 -3.89
N ARG A 165 -21.54 3.35 -3.99
CA ARG A 165 -21.90 1.97 -4.30
C ARG A 165 -21.41 1.54 -5.68
N LYS A 166 -21.57 2.40 -6.69
CA LYS A 166 -21.05 2.12 -8.04
C LYS A 166 -19.52 1.97 -8.01
N GLY A 167 -18.83 2.86 -7.29
CA GLY A 167 -17.39 2.77 -7.08
C GLY A 167 -16.97 1.47 -6.40
N TYR A 168 -17.67 1.09 -5.31
CA TYR A 168 -17.44 -0.14 -4.59
C TYR A 168 -17.62 -1.39 -5.47
N HIS A 169 -18.71 -1.48 -6.24
CA HIS A 169 -18.93 -2.62 -7.15
C HIS A 169 -17.85 -2.75 -8.22
N VAL A 170 -17.41 -1.62 -8.81
CA VAL A 170 -16.28 -1.63 -9.75
C VAL A 170 -15.01 -2.08 -9.05
N LEU A 171 -14.77 -1.58 -7.84
CA LEU A 171 -13.58 -1.85 -7.06
C LEU A 171 -13.49 -3.30 -6.59
N ASP A 172 -14.59 -3.89 -6.15
CA ASP A 172 -14.67 -5.27 -5.67
C ASP A 172 -14.30 -6.26 -6.79
N VAL A 173 -14.82 -6.03 -8.00
CA VAL A 173 -14.44 -6.79 -9.19
C VAL A 173 -12.99 -6.50 -9.59
N ALA A 174 -12.61 -5.23 -9.65
CA ALA A 174 -11.26 -4.80 -10.02
C ALA A 174 -10.17 -5.37 -9.10
N GLY A 175 -10.42 -5.43 -7.79
CA GLY A 175 -9.46 -5.80 -6.77
C GLY A 175 -8.89 -7.20 -6.93
N PHE A 176 -9.69 -8.13 -7.45
CA PHE A 176 -9.24 -9.49 -7.77
C PHE A 176 -8.76 -9.62 -9.22
N TRP A 177 -9.52 -9.08 -10.18
CA TRP A 177 -9.29 -9.35 -11.61
C TRP A 177 -8.09 -8.58 -12.19
N LEU A 178 -7.81 -7.34 -11.76
CA LEU A 178 -6.68 -6.57 -12.28
C LEU A 178 -5.31 -7.16 -11.89
N PRO A 179 -5.05 -7.50 -10.61
CA PRO A 179 -3.81 -8.19 -10.26
C PRO A 179 -3.65 -9.51 -11.00
N LEU A 180 -4.74 -10.30 -11.12
CA LEU A 180 -4.72 -11.57 -11.82
C LEU A 180 -4.38 -11.37 -13.31
N ALA A 181 -5.00 -10.40 -13.98
CA ALA A 181 -4.70 -10.06 -15.36
C ALA A 181 -3.25 -9.59 -15.55
N ALA A 182 -2.71 -8.79 -14.63
CA ALA A 182 -1.31 -8.37 -14.66
C ALA A 182 -0.36 -9.58 -14.65
N VAL A 183 -0.61 -10.56 -13.77
CA VAL A 183 0.19 -11.79 -13.68
C VAL A 183 0.07 -12.61 -14.97
N VAL A 184 -1.15 -12.80 -15.47
CA VAL A 184 -1.41 -13.58 -16.70
C VAL A 184 -0.69 -12.95 -17.90
N PHE A 185 -0.79 -11.63 -18.09
CA PHE A 185 -0.09 -10.94 -19.18
C PHE A 185 1.43 -10.96 -19.01
N GLY A 186 1.94 -10.87 -17.78
CA GLY A 186 3.36 -11.02 -17.49
C GLY A 186 3.89 -12.40 -17.88
N VAL A 187 3.23 -13.46 -17.43
CA VAL A 187 3.62 -14.85 -17.74
C VAL A 187 3.49 -15.15 -19.23
N ALA A 188 2.38 -14.77 -19.86
CA ALA A 188 2.16 -14.96 -21.30
C ALA A 188 3.19 -14.19 -22.13
N GLY A 189 3.47 -12.93 -21.77
CA GLY A 189 4.47 -12.09 -22.41
C GLY A 189 5.88 -12.70 -22.37
N ILE A 190 6.25 -13.28 -21.23
CA ILE A 190 7.54 -13.99 -21.05
C ILE A 190 7.55 -15.32 -21.83
N ALA A 191 6.45 -16.08 -21.85
CA ALA A 191 6.37 -17.37 -22.53
C ALA A 191 6.52 -17.25 -24.05
N VAL A 192 5.89 -16.22 -24.66
CA VAL A 192 5.92 -15.93 -26.11
C VAL A 192 7.24 -15.30 -26.56
N ALA A 193 7.98 -14.68 -25.64
CA ALA A 193 9.20 -13.95 -25.95
C ALA A 193 10.26 -14.81 -26.65
N ALA A 194 10.72 -14.34 -27.81
CA ALA A 194 11.85 -14.97 -28.51
C ALA A 194 13.16 -14.87 -27.72
N CYS A 195 13.30 -13.88 -26.82
CA CYS A 195 14.42 -13.69 -25.92
C CYS A 195 13.92 -13.58 -24.48
N ARG A 196 13.63 -14.73 -23.84
CA ARG A 196 13.06 -14.80 -22.49
C ARG A 196 13.79 -13.94 -21.45
N ARG A 197 15.12 -13.80 -21.54
CA ARG A 197 15.89 -12.92 -20.66
C ARG A 197 15.54 -11.44 -20.78
N ARG A 198 15.42 -10.92 -22.01
CA ARG A 198 15.04 -9.51 -22.23
C ARG A 198 13.61 -9.24 -21.78
N ALA A 199 12.72 -10.21 -21.96
CA ALA A 199 11.36 -10.13 -21.47
C ALA A 199 11.31 -10.09 -19.94
N VAL A 200 12.04 -10.98 -19.25
CA VAL A 200 12.09 -10.97 -17.77
C VAL A 200 12.69 -9.67 -17.24
N THR A 201 13.77 -9.15 -17.83
CA THR A 201 14.32 -7.84 -17.41
C THR A 201 13.34 -6.69 -17.63
N ALA A 202 12.59 -6.70 -18.74
CA ALA A 202 11.61 -5.66 -19.04
C ALA A 202 10.42 -5.71 -18.07
N THR A 203 9.89 -6.90 -17.79
CA THR A 203 8.82 -7.06 -16.78
C THR A 203 9.31 -6.65 -15.40
N ALA A 204 10.52 -7.05 -15.00
CA ALA A 204 11.08 -6.70 -13.69
C ALA A 204 11.28 -5.19 -13.52
N LEU A 205 11.83 -4.51 -14.54
CA LEU A 205 11.95 -3.05 -14.54
C LEU A 205 10.58 -2.37 -14.56
N GLY A 206 9.63 -2.89 -15.31
CA GLY A 206 8.26 -2.39 -15.34
C GLY A 206 7.56 -2.49 -13.99
N THR A 207 7.71 -3.62 -13.30
CA THR A 207 7.22 -3.79 -11.92
C THR A 207 7.87 -2.80 -10.96
N ALA A 208 9.19 -2.59 -11.08
CA ALA A 208 9.87 -1.58 -10.26
C ALA A 208 9.34 -0.17 -10.54
N LEU A 209 9.20 0.21 -11.81
CA LEU A 209 8.62 1.51 -12.21
C LEU A 209 7.17 1.66 -11.72
N GLY A 210 6.36 0.60 -11.79
CA GLY A 210 5.01 0.58 -11.24
C GLY A 210 4.99 0.81 -9.73
N GLY A 211 5.92 0.20 -8.98
CA GLY A 211 6.10 0.47 -7.55
C GLY A 211 6.49 1.93 -7.29
N ALA A 212 7.49 2.49 -8.00
CA ALA A 212 7.88 3.90 -7.86
C ALA A 212 6.72 4.85 -8.16
N PHE A 213 5.98 4.59 -9.23
CA PHE A 213 4.81 5.36 -9.61
C PHE A 213 3.74 5.34 -8.50
N LEU A 214 3.48 4.16 -7.93
CA LEU A 214 2.52 4.02 -6.84
C LEU A 214 2.95 4.81 -5.60
N GLY A 215 4.23 4.71 -5.20
CA GLY A 215 4.78 5.51 -4.10
C GLY A 215 4.69 7.01 -4.35
N LEU A 216 4.96 7.46 -5.57
CA LEU A 216 4.81 8.86 -5.98
C LEU A 216 3.35 9.31 -5.93
N ALA A 217 2.41 8.49 -6.40
CA ALA A 217 0.99 8.78 -6.35
C ALA A 217 0.49 8.97 -4.92
N VAL A 218 0.94 8.12 -3.97
CA VAL A 218 0.65 8.29 -2.54
C VAL A 218 1.23 9.59 -1.99
N ALA A 219 2.48 9.92 -2.34
CA ALA A 219 3.12 11.14 -1.89
C ALA A 219 2.42 12.41 -2.43
N LEU A 220 1.95 12.38 -3.68
CA LEU A 220 1.17 13.46 -4.29
C LEU A 220 -0.23 13.56 -3.70
N GLY A 221 -0.91 12.44 -3.52
CA GLY A 221 -2.23 12.40 -2.88
C GLY A 221 -2.21 13.01 -1.49
N ARG A 222 -1.19 12.68 -0.68
CA ARG A 222 -0.98 13.29 0.63
C ARG A 222 -0.87 14.82 0.56
N ARG A 223 -0.16 15.35 -0.44
CA ARG A 223 0.00 16.81 -0.59
C ARG A 223 -1.32 17.46 -0.97
N LEU A 224 -1.99 16.94 -2.00
CA LEU A 224 -3.27 17.47 -2.48
C LEU A 224 -4.35 17.44 -1.38
N THR A 225 -4.50 16.32 -0.67
CA THR A 225 -5.50 16.20 0.41
C THR A 225 -5.23 17.14 1.58
N LEU A 226 -3.96 17.38 1.91
CA LEU A 226 -3.62 18.26 3.04
C LEU A 226 -3.63 19.74 2.65
N ASP A 227 -3.34 20.07 1.39
CA ASP A 227 -3.32 21.44 0.88
C ASP A 227 -4.73 22.07 0.84
N ASP A 228 -5.76 21.27 0.59
CA ASP A 228 -7.16 21.71 0.52
C ASP A 228 -7.83 21.98 1.90
N LEU A 229 -7.19 21.61 3.01
CA LEU A 229 -7.73 21.82 4.36
C LEU A 229 -7.53 23.29 4.83
N PRO A 230 -8.60 24.06 5.10
CA PRO A 230 -8.51 25.47 5.52
C PRO A 230 -7.89 25.65 6.91
N ASP A 231 -8.11 24.67 7.80
CA ASP A 231 -7.72 24.73 9.20
C ASP A 231 -6.38 24.03 9.45
N GLY A 232 -5.33 24.82 9.61
CA GLY A 232 -3.98 24.32 9.92
C GLY A 232 -3.90 23.51 11.21
N ALA A 233 -4.87 23.67 12.13
CA ALA A 233 -4.93 22.95 13.40
C ALA A 233 -5.29 21.46 13.25
N HIS A 234 -6.09 21.07 12.25
CA HIS A 234 -6.53 19.69 12.04
C HIS A 234 -5.74 18.95 10.96
N ARG A 235 -4.90 19.69 10.22
CA ARG A 235 -4.02 19.14 9.16
C ARG A 235 -3.08 18.03 9.66
N PRO A 236 -2.45 18.12 10.86
CA PRO A 236 -1.58 17.04 11.36
C PRO A 236 -2.35 15.73 11.61
N ALA A 237 -3.52 15.82 12.25
CA ALA A 237 -4.39 14.67 12.50
C ALA A 237 -4.90 14.01 11.20
N ALA A 238 -5.31 14.83 10.21
CA ALA A 238 -5.67 14.32 8.88
C ALA A 238 -4.48 13.65 8.18
N GLY A 239 -3.27 14.18 8.36
CA GLY A 239 -2.02 13.59 7.89
C GLY A 239 -1.76 12.22 8.50
N ALA A 240 -1.92 12.09 9.82
CA ALA A 240 -1.77 10.81 10.53
C ALA A 240 -2.76 9.76 10.02
N VAL A 241 -4.03 10.12 9.82
CA VAL A 241 -5.05 9.23 9.24
C VAL A 241 -4.67 8.80 7.82
N TYR A 242 -4.23 9.73 6.97
CA TYR A 242 -3.79 9.43 5.60
C TYR A 242 -2.58 8.49 5.59
N ASP A 243 -1.60 8.77 6.45
CA ASP A 243 -0.37 7.99 6.57
C ASP A 243 -0.67 6.56 7.09
N ALA A 244 -1.61 6.41 8.01
CA ALA A 244 -2.08 5.11 8.49
C ALA A 244 -2.76 4.32 7.36
N LEU A 245 -3.74 4.90 6.68
CA LEU A 245 -4.47 4.26 5.58
C LEU A 245 -3.54 3.80 4.46
N THR A 246 -2.58 4.65 4.08
CA THR A 246 -1.67 4.38 2.96
C THR A 246 -0.42 3.58 3.35
N ALA A 247 -0.24 3.19 4.62
CA ALA A 247 0.95 2.49 5.10
C ALA A 247 1.18 1.16 4.37
N THR A 248 0.13 0.36 4.16
CA THR A 248 0.20 -0.92 3.43
C THR A 248 0.49 -0.70 1.95
N LEU A 249 -0.07 0.35 1.35
CA LEU A 249 0.20 0.73 -0.05
C LEU A 249 1.65 1.18 -0.25
N ARG A 250 2.21 1.94 0.69
CA ARG A 250 3.62 2.33 0.73
C ARG A 250 4.53 1.10 0.86
N THR A 251 4.15 0.15 1.71
CA THR A 251 4.86 -1.13 1.87
C THR A 251 4.85 -1.93 0.56
N ALA A 252 3.69 -2.08 -0.06
CA ALA A 252 3.55 -2.76 -1.35
C ALA A 252 4.38 -2.09 -2.45
N SER A 253 4.36 -0.74 -2.52
CA SER A 253 5.21 0.05 -3.42
C SER A 253 6.69 -0.28 -3.26
N TRP A 254 7.21 -0.29 -2.03
CA TRP A 254 8.60 -0.67 -1.73
C TRP A 254 8.93 -2.12 -2.07
N LEU A 255 8.01 -3.05 -1.82
CA LEU A 255 8.19 -4.46 -2.17
C LEU A 255 8.25 -4.66 -3.69
N LEU A 256 7.36 -4.02 -4.45
CA LEU A 256 7.37 -4.07 -5.92
C LEU A 256 8.66 -3.48 -6.49
N LEU A 257 9.12 -2.36 -5.93
CA LEU A 257 10.40 -1.73 -6.27
C LEU A 257 11.58 -2.67 -6.03
N ALA A 258 11.72 -3.17 -4.79
CA ALA A 258 12.83 -4.03 -4.40
C ALA A 258 12.82 -5.34 -5.19
N LEU A 259 11.66 -5.96 -5.37
CA LEU A 259 11.52 -7.20 -6.14
C LEU A 259 11.86 -7.00 -7.62
N GLY A 260 11.36 -5.93 -8.25
CA GLY A 260 11.68 -5.63 -9.64
C GLY A 260 13.17 -5.37 -9.86
N LEU A 261 13.81 -4.60 -8.97
CA LEU A 261 15.24 -4.32 -9.05
C LEU A 261 16.10 -5.56 -8.80
N THR A 262 15.75 -6.39 -7.82
CA THR A 262 16.51 -7.63 -7.51
C THR A 262 16.43 -8.64 -8.65
N VAL A 263 15.25 -8.83 -9.27
CA VAL A 263 15.10 -9.71 -10.44
C VAL A 263 15.85 -9.16 -11.65
N ALA A 264 15.80 -7.84 -11.89
CA ALA A 264 16.56 -7.21 -12.96
C ALA A 264 18.09 -7.37 -12.76
N ALA A 265 18.58 -7.19 -11.53
CA ALA A 265 19.99 -7.39 -11.20
C ALA A 265 20.42 -8.86 -11.35
N ALA A 266 19.63 -9.82 -10.85
CA ALA A 266 19.93 -11.25 -10.94
C ALA A 266 20.00 -11.73 -12.40
N THR A 267 19.08 -11.27 -13.24
CA THR A 267 19.06 -11.61 -14.68
C THR A 267 20.22 -10.98 -15.44
N TRP A 268 20.63 -9.77 -15.08
CA TRP A 268 21.81 -9.10 -15.62
C TRP A 268 23.10 -9.84 -15.24
N LEU A 269 23.27 -10.20 -13.97
CA LEU A 269 24.42 -10.94 -13.45
C LEU A 269 24.54 -12.36 -14.02
N SER A 270 23.43 -12.97 -14.42
CA SER A 270 23.42 -14.30 -15.05
C SER A 270 23.72 -14.27 -16.57
N GLY A 271 23.93 -13.09 -17.16
CA GLY A 271 24.22 -12.80 -18.58
C GLY A 271 25.44 -13.53 -19.19
N PRO A 272 25.44 -13.96 -20.48
CA PRO A 272 26.66 -14.44 -21.15
C PRO A 272 27.79 -13.38 -21.27
N GLY A 273 27.51 -12.12 -20.93
CA GLY A 273 28.50 -11.03 -20.79
C GLY A 273 28.70 -10.53 -19.36
N SER A 274 28.26 -11.30 -18.35
CA SER A 274 28.31 -10.88 -16.95
C SER A 274 29.74 -10.58 -16.49
N PRO A 275 29.92 -9.65 -15.54
CA PRO A 275 31.23 -9.34 -14.98
C PRO A 275 31.88 -10.61 -14.39
N LEU A 276 31.10 -11.54 -13.85
CA LEU A 276 31.57 -12.85 -13.36
C LEU A 276 32.08 -13.77 -14.49
N ALA A 277 31.36 -13.88 -15.60
CA ALA A 277 31.83 -14.63 -16.76
C ALA A 277 33.08 -13.99 -17.40
N ARG A 278 33.17 -12.66 -17.36
CA ARG A 278 34.34 -11.89 -17.84
C ARG A 278 35.54 -12.06 -16.90
N PHE A 279 35.32 -12.06 -15.59
CA PHE A 279 36.35 -12.28 -14.56
C PHE A 279 36.90 -13.70 -14.60
N LEU A 280 36.04 -14.71 -14.78
CA LEU A 280 36.45 -16.11 -14.94
C LEU A 280 37.17 -16.35 -16.28
N ARG A 281 36.80 -15.66 -17.35
CA ARG A 281 37.51 -15.73 -18.65
C ARG A 281 38.88 -15.06 -18.58
N HIS A 282 39.01 -13.98 -17.81
CA HIS A 282 40.29 -13.30 -17.61
C HIS A 282 41.29 -14.15 -16.82
N ARG A 283 40.85 -14.95 -15.85
CA ARG A 283 41.71 -15.89 -15.10
C ARG A 283 42.14 -17.13 -15.90
N ARG A 284 41.46 -17.47 -17.00
CA ARG A 284 41.84 -18.60 -17.87
C ARG A 284 42.92 -18.25 -18.92
N HIS A 285 43.28 -16.97 -19.05
CA HIS A 285 44.45 -16.53 -19.81
C HIS A 285 45.51 -15.91 -18.88
N PRO A 286 46.25 -16.70 -18.07
CA PRO A 286 47.67 -16.42 -17.93
C PRO A 286 48.32 -16.74 -19.28
N GLU A 287 49.00 -15.78 -19.89
CA GLU A 287 49.94 -16.04 -20.98
C GLU A 287 50.79 -17.27 -20.62
N ALA A 288 50.68 -18.33 -21.42
CA ALA A 288 51.80 -19.27 -21.49
C ALA A 288 52.99 -18.46 -22.02
N PRO A 289 54.15 -18.41 -21.33
CA PRO A 289 55.31 -17.71 -21.85
C PRO A 289 55.61 -18.24 -23.25
N ALA A 290 55.73 -17.33 -24.22
CA ALA A 290 56.12 -17.67 -25.58
C ALA A 290 57.36 -18.57 -25.52
N ALA A 291 57.26 -19.77 -26.11
CA ALA A 291 58.40 -20.66 -26.26
C ALA A 291 59.54 -19.88 -26.95
N THR A 292 60.68 -19.81 -26.29
CA THR A 292 61.91 -19.17 -26.78
C THR A 292 62.22 -19.68 -28.18
N PRO A 293 62.43 -18.82 -29.19
CA PRO A 293 62.84 -19.28 -30.51
C PRO A 293 64.22 -19.97 -30.39
N ALA A 294 64.32 -21.18 -30.94
CA ALA A 294 65.55 -21.96 -30.98
C ALA A 294 66.68 -21.16 -31.67
N PRO A 295 67.93 -21.23 -31.18
CA PRO A 295 69.04 -20.51 -31.81
C PRO A 295 69.29 -21.05 -33.23
N THR A 296 69.31 -20.13 -34.18
CA THR A 296 69.69 -20.34 -35.58
C THR A 296 71.08 -20.96 -35.69
N SER A 297 71.18 -22.08 -36.40
CA SER A 297 72.46 -22.72 -36.75
C SER A 297 73.34 -21.77 -37.60
N PRO A 298 74.67 -21.74 -37.39
CA PRO A 298 75.56 -20.87 -38.15
C PRO A 298 75.71 -21.33 -39.62
N PRO A 299 76.00 -20.40 -40.56
CA PRO A 299 76.09 -20.73 -41.97
C PRO A 299 77.32 -21.57 -42.31
N GLU A 300 77.11 -22.54 -43.20
CA GLU A 300 78.10 -23.48 -43.74
C GLU A 300 79.13 -22.75 -44.63
N PRO A 301 80.45 -23.01 -44.51
CA PRO A 301 81.44 -22.38 -45.35
C PRO A 301 81.47 -23.00 -46.74
N THR A 302 81.22 -22.17 -47.76
CA THR A 302 81.43 -22.49 -49.17
C THR A 302 82.89 -22.87 -49.44
N HIS A 303 83.14 -24.14 -49.72
CA HIS A 303 84.39 -24.60 -50.33
C HIS A 303 84.44 -24.18 -51.81
N VAL A 304 85.34 -23.24 -52.14
CA VAL A 304 85.74 -22.95 -53.52
C VAL A 304 86.67 -24.09 -53.98
N ARG A 305 86.32 -24.71 -55.11
CA ARG A 305 87.10 -25.76 -55.77
C ARG A 305 87.62 -25.21 -57.09
N ALA A 306 88.95 -25.19 -57.21
CA ALA A 306 89.81 -24.89 -58.37
C ALA A 306 89.79 -23.45 -58.91
#